data_AF-A0A2E7C0E4-F1
#
_entry.id   AF-A0A2E7C0E4-F1
#
_cell.length_a   1.000
_cell.length_b   1.000
_cell.length_c   1.000
_cell.angle_alpha   90.00
_cell.angle_beta   90.00
_cell.angle_gamma   90.00
#
_symmetry.space_group_name_H-M   'P 1'
#
loop_
_entity.id
_entity.type
_entity.pdbx_description
1 polymer ?
#
loop_
_entity_poly.entity_id
_entity_poly.type
_entity_poly.pdbx_seq_one_letter_code
_entity_poly.pdbx_strand_id
1 'polypeptide(L)'
;MNNINDENGEIALCTLAAFNLEFADEIDTLAPIVVRALDNLLDYQNYPVKAAEKNKLRRTLGIGVVNFAYWLAKQGLRYSNNSANDATHELFESIQYHVLKASNQLAKELGACEKFNETSYANGVLPIDRYNKNVDSLVSVGYNQDWETLRSDITKYGLRNSTLTALMPAETSSKISNSTNGIEPVRGLRVTKGSKDSYYSQLVPEVDTLADAYELVWDSKINKGYLSLVAIMQKFVDQAISSNTNYDPRKYAGNKVPLKEVLQDLMYAYKMGVKTLYYHNTRDGSGEDIEPEDDGCASGACKL
;
A
#
# COMPACT_ATOMS: atom_id res chain seq x y z
N MET A 1 13.26 -17.74 20.40
CA MET A 1 14.28 -16.71 20.65
C MET A 1 14.35 -16.50 22.16
N ASN A 2 15.49 -16.83 22.77
CA ASN A 2 15.62 -16.86 24.23
C ASN A 2 16.03 -15.51 24.83
N ASN A 3 16.68 -14.64 24.03
CA ASN A 3 16.98 -13.23 24.34
C ASN A 3 17.38 -12.48 23.05
N ILE A 4 17.64 -11.17 23.14
CA ILE A 4 18.02 -10.33 21.98
C ILE A 4 19.36 -10.71 21.32
N ASN A 5 20.27 -11.34 22.05
CA ASN A 5 21.58 -11.78 21.55
C ASN A 5 21.59 -13.24 21.06
N ASP A 6 20.42 -13.88 20.98
CA ASP A 6 20.27 -15.25 20.51
C ASP A 6 20.73 -15.37 19.04
N GLU A 7 21.89 -15.98 18.83
CA GLU A 7 22.48 -16.16 17.51
C GLU A 7 21.68 -17.12 16.62
N ASN A 8 20.68 -17.84 17.16
CA ASN A 8 19.75 -18.66 16.39
C ASN A 8 18.42 -17.94 16.13
N GLY A 9 18.16 -16.80 16.79
CA GLY A 9 17.00 -15.95 16.54
C GLY A 9 17.03 -15.33 15.14
N GLU A 10 15.86 -14.96 14.63
CA GLU A 10 15.67 -14.22 13.37
C GLU A 10 14.62 -13.13 13.62
N ILE A 11 15.00 -11.87 13.44
CA ILE A 11 14.08 -10.72 13.45
C ILE A 11 13.92 -10.28 11.99
N ALA A 12 12.68 -10.29 11.50
CA ALA A 12 12.39 -9.79 10.17
C ALA A 12 12.48 -8.26 10.15
N LEU A 13 13.24 -7.73 9.20
CA LEU A 13 13.23 -6.31 8.86
C LEU A 13 12.68 -6.14 7.44
N CYS A 14 12.25 -4.94 7.11
CA CYS A 14 11.74 -4.63 5.78
C CYS A 14 12.15 -3.20 5.43
N THR A 15 12.89 -3.06 4.33
CA THR A 15 13.30 -1.74 3.82
C THR A 15 12.24 -1.24 2.83
N LEU A 16 11.71 -0.04 3.08
CA LEU A 16 10.51 0.45 2.41
C LEU A 16 10.81 1.55 1.39
N ALA A 17 10.06 1.56 0.29
CA ALA A 17 9.93 2.68 -0.63
C ALA A 17 8.53 2.66 -1.26
N ALA A 18 8.19 3.65 -2.07
CA ALA A 18 6.95 3.64 -2.83
C ALA A 18 7.13 4.29 -4.20
N PHE A 19 6.43 3.77 -5.20
CA PHE A 19 6.24 4.46 -6.48
C PHE A 19 5.17 5.54 -6.33
N ASN A 20 5.43 6.73 -6.87
CA ASN A 20 4.38 7.73 -7.05
C ASN A 20 3.64 7.40 -8.35
N LEU A 21 2.34 7.10 -8.24
CA LEU A 21 1.51 6.69 -9.39
C LEU A 21 1.19 7.80 -10.39
N GLU A 22 1.66 9.02 -10.14
CA GLU A 22 1.79 10.02 -11.20
C GLU A 22 2.68 9.54 -12.37
N PHE A 23 3.67 8.68 -12.07
CA PHE A 23 4.61 8.08 -13.03
C PHE A 23 4.34 6.58 -13.25
N ALA A 24 3.08 6.17 -13.23
CA ALA A 24 2.68 4.77 -13.35
C ALA A 24 3.14 4.11 -14.68
N ASP A 25 3.35 4.90 -15.72
CA ASP A 25 3.81 4.42 -17.04
C ASP A 25 5.33 4.17 -17.10
N GLU A 26 6.09 4.60 -16.08
CA GLU A 26 7.56 4.51 -16.04
C GLU A 26 8.07 3.41 -15.08
N ILE A 27 7.18 2.55 -14.59
CA ILE A 27 7.49 1.52 -13.58
C ILE A 27 8.63 0.58 -14.02
N ASP A 28 8.73 0.28 -15.30
CA ASP A 28 9.78 -0.57 -15.87
C ASP A 28 11.18 0.06 -15.74
N THR A 29 11.28 1.38 -15.87
CA THR A 29 12.52 2.14 -15.71
C THR A 29 12.84 2.44 -14.24
N LEU A 30 11.81 2.67 -13.41
CA LEU A 30 11.97 3.01 -11.99
C LEU A 30 12.27 1.79 -11.12
N ALA A 31 11.72 0.61 -11.44
CA ALA A 31 11.89 -0.59 -10.63
C ALA A 31 13.37 -1.03 -10.46
N PRO A 32 14.23 -1.07 -11.49
CA PRO A 32 15.65 -1.34 -11.33
C PRO A 32 16.37 -0.38 -10.38
N ILE A 33 15.99 0.90 -10.41
CA ILE A 33 16.59 1.94 -9.56
C ILE A 33 16.20 1.71 -8.10
N VAL A 34 14.90 1.58 -7.83
CA VAL A 34 14.38 1.42 -6.45
C VAL A 34 14.89 0.12 -5.85
N VAL A 35 14.80 -1.01 -6.56
CA VAL A 35 15.25 -2.31 -6.04
C VAL A 35 16.74 -2.27 -5.69
N ARG A 36 17.59 -1.73 -6.58
CA ARG A 36 19.03 -1.63 -6.32
C ARG A 36 19.35 -0.67 -5.17
N ALA A 37 18.68 0.47 -5.08
CA ALA A 37 18.88 1.43 -4.01
C ALA A 37 18.58 0.82 -2.63
N LEU A 38 17.45 0.12 -2.50
CA LEU A 38 17.09 -0.52 -1.24
C LEU A 38 17.96 -1.75 -0.94
N ASP A 39 18.36 -2.53 -1.95
CA ASP A 39 19.28 -3.65 -1.75
C ASP A 39 20.64 -3.19 -1.22
N ASN A 40 21.19 -2.11 -1.77
CA ASN A 40 22.44 -1.51 -1.29
C ASN A 40 22.32 -1.01 0.16
N LEU A 41 21.15 -0.47 0.54
CA LEU A 41 20.92 0.02 1.90
C LEU A 41 21.02 -1.10 2.95
N LEU A 42 20.67 -2.34 2.59
CA LEU A 42 20.76 -3.49 3.49
C LEU A 42 22.20 -3.77 3.94
N ASP A 43 23.18 -3.48 3.08
CA ASP A 43 24.60 -3.66 3.39
C ASP A 43 25.22 -2.39 4.01
N TYR A 44 24.66 -1.21 3.68
CA TYR A 44 25.14 0.07 4.20
C TYR A 44 24.72 0.36 5.65
N GLN A 45 23.51 -0.05 6.06
CA GLN A 45 22.98 0.26 7.38
C GLN A 45 23.57 -0.59 8.51
N ASN A 46 23.51 -0.06 9.74
CA ASN A 46 23.92 -0.80 10.94
C ASN A 46 22.76 -1.61 11.52
N TYR A 47 23.07 -2.78 12.06
CA TYR A 47 22.10 -3.66 12.74
C TYR A 47 22.44 -3.72 14.23
N PRO A 48 21.60 -3.16 15.12
CA PRO A 48 21.92 -3.11 16.55
C PRO A 48 21.85 -4.48 17.24
N VAL A 49 21.28 -5.49 16.56
CA VAL A 49 21.04 -6.83 17.10
C VAL A 49 21.37 -7.88 16.04
N LYS A 50 22.15 -8.91 16.41
CA LYS A 50 22.58 -9.99 15.50
C LYS A 50 21.41 -10.70 14.82
N ALA A 51 20.32 -10.96 15.56
CA ALA A 51 19.12 -11.58 15.01
C ALA A 51 18.46 -10.74 13.89
N ALA A 52 18.61 -9.41 13.91
CA ALA A 52 18.12 -8.52 12.87
C ALA A 52 19.10 -8.43 11.68
N GLU A 53 20.41 -8.55 11.91
CA GLU A 53 21.40 -8.60 10.83
C GLU A 53 21.19 -9.80 9.90
N LYS A 54 20.66 -10.91 10.43
CA LYS A 54 20.24 -12.05 9.61
C LYS A 54 19.19 -11.72 8.55
N ASN A 55 18.56 -10.54 8.59
CA ASN A 55 17.74 -10.06 7.49
C ASN A 55 18.50 -10.02 6.16
N LYS A 56 19.84 -9.83 6.19
CA LYS A 56 20.72 -9.91 5.01
C LYS A 56 20.67 -11.27 4.30
N LEU A 57 20.27 -12.35 4.99
CA LEU A 57 20.13 -13.68 4.38
C LEU A 57 18.93 -13.75 3.42
N ARG A 58 17.87 -12.97 3.70
CA ARG A 58 16.64 -12.91 2.87
C ARG A 58 16.55 -11.67 2.00
N ARG A 59 17.17 -10.57 2.42
CA ARG A 59 17.20 -9.26 1.75
C ARG A 59 15.81 -8.73 1.43
N THR A 60 14.90 -8.78 2.39
CA THR A 60 13.48 -8.43 2.25
C THR A 60 13.26 -6.93 2.02
N LEU A 61 12.55 -6.61 0.94
CA LEU A 61 12.11 -5.26 0.58
C LEU A 61 10.58 -5.17 0.64
N GLY A 62 10.08 -3.94 0.79
CA GLY A 62 8.65 -3.59 0.76
C GLY A 62 8.41 -2.32 -0.03
N ILE A 63 8.28 -2.47 -1.33
CA ILE A 63 7.98 -1.39 -2.27
C ILE A 63 6.47 -1.29 -2.44
N GLY A 64 5.92 -0.12 -2.14
CA GLY A 64 4.49 0.18 -2.25
C GLY A 64 4.17 1.22 -3.30
N VAL A 65 3.02 1.86 -3.14
CA VAL A 65 2.57 2.95 -4.01
C VAL A 65 2.04 4.11 -3.16
N VAL A 66 2.08 5.32 -3.72
CA VAL A 66 1.34 6.49 -3.24
C VAL A 66 0.55 7.09 -4.41
N ASN A 67 -0.33 8.04 -4.13
CA ASN A 67 -1.10 8.75 -5.17
C ASN A 67 -2.16 7.91 -5.89
N PHE A 68 -2.60 6.77 -5.31
CA PHE A 68 -3.59 5.91 -5.98
C PHE A 68 -4.96 6.60 -6.17
N ALA A 69 -5.44 7.37 -5.19
CA ALA A 69 -6.69 8.11 -5.33
C ALA A 69 -6.62 9.16 -6.45
N TYR A 70 -5.49 9.85 -6.58
CA TYR A 70 -5.22 10.77 -7.69
C TYR A 70 -5.16 10.03 -9.03
N TRP A 71 -4.45 8.91 -9.08
CA TRP A 71 -4.34 8.08 -10.28
C TRP A 71 -5.71 7.58 -10.77
N LEU A 72 -6.60 7.17 -9.87
CA LEU A 72 -7.99 6.84 -10.19
C LEU A 72 -8.76 8.05 -10.71
N ALA A 73 -8.64 9.20 -10.05
CA ALA A 73 -9.32 10.44 -10.45
C ALA A 73 -8.93 10.87 -11.87
N LYS A 74 -7.64 10.83 -12.23
CA LYS A 74 -7.16 11.14 -13.59
C LYS A 74 -7.79 10.28 -14.68
N GLN A 75 -8.10 9.03 -14.35
CA GLN A 75 -8.69 8.07 -15.29
C GLN A 75 -10.22 8.07 -15.26
N GLY A 76 -10.85 8.89 -14.41
CA GLY A 76 -12.30 8.86 -14.21
C GLY A 76 -12.80 7.57 -13.55
N LEU A 77 -11.93 6.87 -12.82
CA LEU A 77 -12.22 5.62 -12.13
C LEU A 77 -12.57 5.88 -10.66
N ARG A 78 -13.31 4.95 -10.05
CA ARG A 78 -13.81 5.08 -8.67
C ARG A 78 -13.57 3.81 -7.86
N TYR A 79 -13.45 3.97 -6.55
CA TYR A 79 -13.26 2.87 -5.61
C TYR A 79 -14.52 2.03 -5.47
N SER A 80 -15.70 2.66 -5.41
CA SER A 80 -16.93 1.99 -4.95
C SER A 80 -17.72 1.20 -5.99
N ASN A 81 -17.47 1.42 -7.28
CA ASN A 81 -18.36 0.95 -8.37
C ASN A 81 -17.72 -0.06 -9.33
N ASN A 82 -16.61 -0.70 -8.93
CA ASN A 82 -15.83 -1.66 -9.72
C ASN A 82 -15.17 -1.11 -11.01
N SER A 83 -15.37 0.17 -11.37
CA SER A 83 -14.77 0.74 -12.59
C SER A 83 -13.24 0.63 -12.58
N ALA A 84 -12.62 0.68 -11.40
CA ALA A 84 -11.18 0.61 -11.23
C ALA A 84 -10.58 -0.80 -11.26
N ASN A 85 -11.40 -1.87 -11.33
CA ASN A 85 -10.92 -3.23 -11.08
C ASN A 85 -9.84 -3.68 -12.07
N ASP A 86 -10.13 -3.61 -13.38
CA ASP A 86 -9.21 -4.07 -14.43
C ASP A 86 -7.95 -3.18 -14.49
N ALA A 87 -8.11 -1.85 -14.41
CA ALA A 87 -6.97 -0.93 -14.36
C ALA A 87 -6.06 -1.19 -13.14
N THR A 88 -6.65 -1.50 -11.98
CA THR A 88 -5.88 -1.86 -10.78
C THR A 88 -5.15 -3.18 -10.97
N HIS A 89 -5.77 -4.16 -11.64
CA HIS A 89 -5.13 -5.43 -11.96
C HIS A 89 -3.91 -5.22 -12.86
N GLU A 90 -4.06 -4.47 -13.96
CA GLU A 90 -2.97 -4.18 -14.90
C GLU A 90 -1.82 -3.40 -14.24
N LEU A 91 -2.14 -2.39 -13.43
CA LEU A 91 -1.16 -1.60 -12.71
C LEU A 91 -0.32 -2.48 -11.77
N PHE A 92 -0.97 -3.30 -10.95
CA PHE A 92 -0.26 -4.12 -9.96
C PHE A 92 0.42 -5.35 -10.58
N GLU A 93 -0.06 -5.83 -11.71
CA GLU A 93 0.67 -6.78 -12.56
C GLU A 93 2.00 -6.15 -12.99
N SER A 94 1.95 -4.95 -13.57
CA SER A 94 3.14 -4.24 -14.05
C SER A 94 4.14 -3.98 -12.92
N ILE A 95 3.68 -3.49 -11.77
CA ILE A 95 4.54 -3.24 -10.60
C ILE A 95 5.25 -4.51 -10.17
N GLN A 96 4.50 -5.59 -9.90
CA GLN A 96 5.10 -6.82 -9.38
C GLN A 96 6.03 -7.47 -10.40
N TYR A 97 5.65 -7.48 -11.68
CA TYR A 97 6.48 -8.03 -12.75
C TYR A 97 7.82 -7.31 -12.83
N HIS A 98 7.82 -5.98 -12.85
CA HIS A 98 9.04 -5.20 -13.04
C HIS A 98 9.96 -5.21 -11.82
N VAL A 99 9.44 -5.23 -10.59
CA VAL A 99 10.29 -5.39 -9.40
C VAL A 99 10.89 -6.80 -9.29
N LEU A 100 10.14 -7.84 -9.66
CA LEU A 100 10.68 -9.21 -9.74
C LEU A 100 11.77 -9.31 -10.82
N LYS A 101 11.52 -8.75 -12.00
CA LYS A 101 12.50 -8.68 -13.09
C LYS A 101 13.75 -7.94 -12.64
N ALA A 102 13.62 -6.78 -11.99
CA ALA A 102 14.75 -6.01 -11.45
C ALA A 102 15.57 -6.82 -10.44
N SER A 103 14.92 -7.49 -9.49
CA SER A 103 15.60 -8.32 -8.49
C SER A 103 16.25 -9.58 -9.09
N ASN A 104 15.65 -10.16 -10.14
CA ASN A 104 16.25 -11.25 -10.90
C ASN A 104 17.50 -10.80 -11.65
N GLN A 105 17.47 -9.63 -12.32
CA GLN A 105 18.67 -9.08 -12.96
C GLN A 105 19.78 -8.79 -11.93
N LEU A 106 19.41 -8.27 -10.75
CA LEU A 106 20.36 -8.04 -9.68
C LEU A 106 20.94 -9.35 -9.12
N ALA A 107 20.17 -10.44 -9.11
CA ALA A 107 20.67 -11.77 -8.78
C ALA A 107 21.64 -12.32 -9.83
N LYS A 108 21.44 -12.04 -11.12
CA LYS A 108 22.40 -12.39 -12.18
C LYS A 108 23.74 -11.68 -12.01
N GLU A 109 23.72 -10.45 -11.50
CA GLU A 109 24.92 -9.63 -11.28
C GLU A 109 25.64 -9.98 -9.96
N LEU A 110 24.90 -10.10 -8.86
CA LEU A 110 25.46 -10.16 -7.50
C LEU A 110 25.15 -11.47 -6.74
N GLY A 111 24.44 -12.39 -7.37
CA GLY A 111 23.91 -13.60 -6.75
C GLY A 111 22.56 -13.39 -6.05
N ALA A 112 21.75 -14.44 -6.01
CA ALA A 112 20.50 -14.49 -5.24
C ALA A 112 20.76 -14.36 -3.73
N CYS A 113 19.73 -14.03 -2.94
CA CYS A 113 19.87 -14.05 -1.49
C CYS A 113 20.13 -15.47 -0.96
N GLU A 114 20.85 -15.57 0.16
CA GLU A 114 21.30 -16.86 0.71
C GLU A 114 20.15 -17.83 1.03
N LYS A 115 19.01 -17.29 1.49
CA LYS A 115 17.81 -18.06 1.81
C LYS A 115 16.78 -18.09 0.67
N PHE A 116 17.18 -17.86 -0.57
CA PHE A 116 16.28 -17.90 -1.72
C PHE A 116 15.58 -19.26 -1.85
N ASN A 117 16.27 -20.36 -1.55
CA ASN A 117 15.75 -21.73 -1.57
C ASN A 117 14.54 -21.97 -0.64
N GLU A 118 14.33 -21.11 0.37
CA GLU A 118 13.18 -21.19 1.27
C GLU A 118 11.92 -20.50 0.69
N THR A 119 12.01 -19.87 -0.48
CA THR A 119 10.91 -19.11 -1.09
C THR A 119 10.07 -19.98 -2.03
N SER A 120 8.81 -19.58 -2.24
CA SER A 120 7.98 -20.18 -3.31
C SER A 120 8.57 -19.93 -4.70
N TYR A 121 9.26 -18.79 -4.88
CA TYR A 121 9.95 -18.41 -6.11
C TYR A 121 11.02 -19.42 -6.52
N ALA A 122 11.77 -20.00 -5.56
CA ALA A 122 12.75 -21.05 -5.85
C ALA A 122 12.12 -22.33 -6.43
N ASN A 123 10.86 -22.60 -6.08
CA ASN A 123 10.07 -23.70 -6.65
C ASN A 123 9.33 -23.30 -7.94
N GLY A 124 9.64 -22.13 -8.50
CA GLY A 124 8.97 -21.60 -9.68
C GLY A 124 7.52 -21.20 -9.46
N VAL A 125 7.08 -20.98 -8.22
CA VAL A 125 5.71 -20.55 -7.89
C VAL A 125 5.66 -19.03 -7.74
N LEU A 126 4.94 -18.38 -8.64
CA LEU A 126 4.78 -16.93 -8.75
C LEU A 126 3.46 -16.45 -8.11
N PRO A 127 3.29 -15.15 -7.85
CA PRO A 127 2.04 -14.60 -7.31
C PRO A 127 0.81 -14.99 -8.14
N ILE A 128 0.97 -15.05 -9.47
CA ILE A 128 -0.07 -15.43 -10.42
C ILE A 128 -0.53 -16.89 -10.30
N ASP A 129 0.16 -17.75 -9.55
CA ASP A 129 -0.25 -19.15 -9.33
C ASP A 129 -0.97 -19.33 -7.98
N ARG A 130 -0.61 -18.52 -6.98
CA ARG A 130 -0.98 -18.72 -5.56
C ARG A 130 -2.00 -17.74 -5.00
N TYR A 131 -2.56 -16.86 -5.83
CA TYR A 131 -3.60 -15.91 -5.41
C TYR A 131 -4.96 -16.58 -5.13
N ASN A 132 -5.84 -15.88 -4.42
CA ASN A 132 -7.21 -16.34 -4.19
C ASN A 132 -8.05 -16.25 -5.46
N LYS A 133 -8.49 -17.41 -5.99
CA LYS A 133 -9.27 -17.51 -7.24
C LYS A 133 -10.60 -16.78 -7.23
N ASN A 134 -11.16 -16.43 -6.06
CA ASN A 134 -12.36 -15.59 -6.01
C ASN A 134 -12.14 -14.22 -6.67
N VAL A 135 -10.89 -13.72 -6.73
CA VAL A 135 -10.53 -12.47 -7.40
C VAL A 135 -10.86 -12.52 -8.91
N ASP A 136 -10.88 -13.69 -9.54
CA ASP A 136 -11.21 -13.82 -10.96
C ASP A 136 -12.68 -13.43 -11.27
N SER A 137 -13.54 -13.34 -10.25
CA SER A 137 -14.89 -12.80 -10.40
C SER A 137 -14.96 -11.27 -10.45
N LEU A 138 -13.85 -10.57 -10.14
CA LEU A 138 -13.78 -9.11 -10.09
C LEU A 138 -13.13 -8.48 -11.33
N VAL A 139 -12.33 -9.24 -12.07
CA VAL A 139 -11.49 -8.74 -13.16
C VAL A 139 -11.68 -9.60 -14.40
N SER A 140 -11.51 -8.99 -15.57
CA SER A 140 -11.34 -9.74 -16.80
C SER A 140 -9.99 -10.48 -16.75
N VAL A 141 -10.01 -11.78 -17.00
CA VAL A 141 -8.80 -12.61 -16.83
C VAL A 141 -7.89 -12.43 -18.05
N GLY A 142 -6.74 -11.80 -17.84
CA GLY A 142 -5.64 -11.63 -18.79
C GLY A 142 -4.35 -11.23 -18.07
N TYR A 143 -3.20 -11.39 -18.73
CA TYR A 143 -1.90 -10.91 -18.25
C TYR A 143 -1.20 -10.22 -19.42
N ASN A 144 -0.71 -9.02 -19.18
CA ASN A 144 0.00 -8.22 -20.19
C ASN A 144 1.51 -8.49 -20.20
N GLN A 145 2.05 -9.10 -19.14
CA GLN A 145 3.48 -9.36 -18.98
C GLN A 145 3.85 -10.83 -19.26
N ASP A 146 5.05 -11.07 -19.76
CA ASP A 146 5.56 -12.43 -20.03
C ASP A 146 6.08 -13.09 -18.74
N TRP A 147 5.14 -13.62 -17.96
CA TRP A 147 5.40 -14.28 -16.69
C TRP A 147 6.15 -15.60 -16.82
N GLU A 148 6.02 -16.33 -17.93
CA GLU A 148 6.66 -17.64 -18.10
C GLU A 148 8.16 -17.50 -18.40
N THR A 149 8.55 -16.52 -19.21
CA THR A 149 9.97 -16.17 -19.36
C THR A 149 10.56 -15.73 -18.02
N LEU A 150 9.86 -14.87 -17.27
CA LEU A 150 10.31 -14.43 -15.95
C LEU A 150 10.40 -15.60 -14.95
N ARG A 151 9.46 -16.56 -14.98
CA ARG A 151 9.49 -17.79 -14.18
C ARG A 151 10.75 -18.59 -14.46
N SER A 152 11.04 -18.85 -15.74
CA SER A 152 12.25 -19.56 -16.16
C SER A 152 13.52 -18.84 -15.67
N ASP A 153 13.56 -17.52 -15.81
CA ASP A 153 14.69 -16.71 -15.35
C ASP A 153 14.85 -16.73 -13.82
N ILE A 154 13.75 -16.66 -13.05
CA ILE A 154 13.76 -16.74 -11.59
C ILE A 154 14.23 -18.12 -11.12
N THR A 155 13.74 -19.20 -11.72
CA THR A 155 14.18 -20.56 -11.34
C THR A 155 15.66 -20.80 -11.66
N LYS A 156 16.17 -20.20 -12.74
CA LYS A 156 17.57 -20.37 -13.16
C LYS A 156 18.56 -19.50 -12.38
N TYR A 157 18.21 -18.23 -12.13
CA TYR A 157 19.14 -17.24 -11.57
C TYR A 157 18.78 -16.78 -10.16
N GLY A 158 17.57 -17.07 -9.70
CA GLY A 158 17.05 -16.66 -8.40
C GLY A 158 16.58 -15.21 -8.35
N LEU A 159 16.33 -14.74 -7.13
CA LEU A 159 16.03 -13.34 -6.82
C LEU A 159 17.02 -12.82 -5.79
N ARG A 160 17.42 -11.55 -5.93
CA ARG A 160 18.27 -10.90 -4.95
C ARG A 160 17.53 -10.67 -3.64
N ASN A 161 16.20 -10.56 -3.68
CA ASN A 161 15.35 -10.19 -2.56
C ASN A 161 14.22 -11.21 -2.40
N SER A 162 13.98 -11.73 -1.19
CA SER A 162 12.94 -12.75 -0.94
C SER A 162 11.52 -12.18 -1.05
N THR A 163 11.35 -10.88 -0.80
CA THR A 163 10.11 -10.13 -0.94
C THR A 163 10.42 -8.79 -1.57
N LEU A 164 9.52 -8.26 -2.39
CA LEU A 164 9.71 -6.99 -3.08
C LEU A 164 8.61 -5.98 -2.79
N THR A 165 7.36 -6.41 -2.58
CA THR A 165 6.21 -5.49 -2.47
C THR A 165 5.46 -5.60 -1.15
N ALA A 166 5.07 -4.43 -0.63
CA ALA A 166 4.23 -4.27 0.55
C ALA A 166 3.54 -2.89 0.47
N LEU A 167 2.25 -2.80 0.78
CA LEU A 167 1.51 -1.53 0.69
C LEU A 167 1.34 -0.92 2.09
N MET A 168 2.25 -0.01 2.43
CA MET A 168 2.30 0.70 3.71
C MET A 168 1.45 1.97 3.70
N PRO A 169 0.98 2.45 4.87
CA PRO A 169 0.36 3.76 4.99
C PRO A 169 1.44 4.84 4.85
N ALA A 170 1.35 5.67 3.81
CA ALA A 170 2.39 6.64 3.45
C ALA A 170 2.15 8.05 4.03
N GLU A 171 1.69 8.18 5.27
CA GLU A 171 1.18 9.45 5.81
C GLU A 171 2.21 10.60 5.79
N THR A 172 3.47 10.33 6.14
CA THR A 172 4.50 11.39 6.20
C THR A 172 5.18 11.63 4.86
N SER A 173 5.53 10.56 4.14
CA SER A 173 6.26 10.65 2.87
C SER A 173 5.40 11.26 1.76
N SER A 174 4.10 10.98 1.72
CA SER A 174 3.17 11.55 0.74
C SER A 174 3.04 13.07 0.84
N LYS A 175 3.23 13.64 2.04
CA LYS A 175 3.17 15.10 2.26
C LYS A 175 4.27 15.82 1.49
N ILE A 176 5.46 15.23 1.45
CA ILE A 176 6.64 15.81 0.79
C ILE A 176 6.41 15.90 -0.72
N SER A 177 5.80 14.87 -1.31
CA SER A 177 5.49 14.82 -2.75
C SER A 177 4.14 15.42 -3.13
N ASN A 178 3.45 16.05 -2.17
CA ASN A 178 2.05 16.46 -2.30
C ASN A 178 1.11 15.36 -2.84
N SER A 179 1.36 14.10 -2.51
CA SER A 179 0.59 12.95 -2.98
C SER A 179 -0.56 12.57 -2.04
N THR A 180 -1.57 11.88 -2.56
CA THR A 180 -2.54 11.16 -1.72
C THR A 180 -1.88 9.96 -1.04
N ASN A 181 -2.36 9.61 0.16
CA ASN A 181 -1.69 8.67 1.04
C ASN A 181 -1.89 7.22 0.57
N GLY A 182 -0.82 6.55 0.13
CA GLY A 182 -0.86 5.12 -0.18
C GLY A 182 -1.92 4.77 -1.23
N ILE A 183 -2.74 3.77 -0.92
CA ILE A 183 -3.92 3.36 -1.70
C ILE A 183 -5.23 3.99 -1.20
N GLU A 184 -5.19 4.82 -0.16
CA GLU A 184 -6.38 5.25 0.55
C GLU A 184 -7.19 6.30 -0.23
N PRO A 185 -8.53 6.20 -0.22
CA PRO A 185 -9.38 7.30 -0.64
C PRO A 185 -9.15 8.51 0.27
N VAL A 186 -9.31 9.71 -0.29
CA VAL A 186 -9.08 10.96 0.45
C VAL A 186 -10.25 11.27 1.38
N ARG A 187 -9.98 11.85 2.56
CA ARG A 187 -11.02 12.23 3.53
C ARG A 187 -11.81 13.48 3.12
N GLY A 188 -11.17 14.34 2.35
CA GLY A 188 -11.69 15.59 1.82
C GLY A 188 -10.70 16.16 0.79
N LEU A 189 -11.17 17.07 -0.05
CA LEU A 189 -10.32 17.75 -1.05
C LEU A 189 -9.28 18.67 -0.40
N ARG A 190 -9.60 19.17 0.79
CA ARG A 190 -8.69 19.88 1.69
C ARG A 190 -8.56 19.08 2.98
N VAL A 191 -7.33 18.74 3.35
CA VAL A 191 -7.04 18.06 4.61
C VAL A 191 -6.17 18.98 5.46
N THR A 192 -6.69 19.36 6.62
CA THR A 192 -5.90 20.06 7.65
C THR A 192 -5.04 19.03 8.37
N LYS A 193 -3.73 19.23 8.35
CA LYS A 193 -2.77 18.35 9.01
C LYS A 193 -2.02 19.14 10.09
N GLY A 194 -1.91 18.53 11.27
CA GLY A 194 -1.09 19.05 12.36
C GLY A 194 0.38 18.67 12.17
N SER A 195 1.27 19.62 12.47
CA SER A 195 2.67 19.39 12.78
C SER A 195 2.94 19.79 14.23
N LYS A 196 4.15 19.54 14.76
CA LYS A 196 4.50 19.90 16.15
C LYS A 196 4.32 21.39 16.45
N ASP A 197 4.44 22.26 15.43
CA ASP A 197 4.50 23.71 15.62
C ASP A 197 3.44 24.50 14.81
N SER A 198 2.66 23.85 13.93
CA SER A 198 1.62 24.52 13.13
C SER A 198 0.63 23.56 12.48
N TYR A 199 -0.57 24.05 12.17
CA TYR A 199 -1.50 23.41 11.25
C TYR A 199 -1.30 23.97 9.84
N TYR A 200 -1.25 23.08 8.85
CA TYR A 200 -1.31 23.50 7.45
C TYR A 200 -2.40 22.72 6.72
N SER A 201 -2.95 23.33 5.68
CA SER A 201 -3.92 22.71 4.80
C SER A 201 -3.23 22.17 3.57
N GLN A 202 -3.43 20.90 3.28
CA GLN A 202 -2.98 20.26 2.05
C GLN A 202 -4.20 20.03 1.15
N LEU A 203 -4.10 20.48 -0.10
CA LEU A 203 -5.09 20.19 -1.13
C LEU A 203 -4.70 18.91 -1.86
N VAL A 204 -5.68 18.15 -2.32
CA VAL A 204 -5.43 17.01 -3.21
C VAL A 204 -4.80 17.49 -4.52
N PRO A 205 -3.95 16.67 -5.18
CA PRO A 205 -3.36 17.02 -6.47
C PRO A 205 -4.41 17.41 -7.50
N GLU A 206 -4.14 18.48 -8.25
CA GLU A 206 -4.99 18.99 -9.34
C GLU A 206 -6.46 19.19 -8.92
N VAL A 207 -6.69 19.69 -7.70
CA VAL A 207 -8.06 19.91 -7.18
C VAL A 207 -8.91 20.79 -8.08
N ASP A 208 -8.33 21.79 -8.75
CA ASP A 208 -9.07 22.73 -9.61
C ASP A 208 -9.72 22.05 -10.83
N THR A 209 -9.19 20.90 -11.28
CA THR A 209 -9.66 20.16 -12.45
C THR A 209 -10.28 18.81 -12.09
N LEU A 210 -9.84 18.19 -10.99
CA LEU A 210 -10.22 16.83 -10.60
C LEU A 210 -11.13 16.75 -9.37
N ALA A 211 -11.57 17.87 -8.78
CA ALA A 211 -12.42 17.88 -7.58
C ALA A 211 -13.59 16.86 -7.64
N ASP A 212 -14.35 16.86 -8.74
CA ASP A 212 -15.51 15.96 -8.92
C ASP A 212 -15.13 14.51 -9.28
N ALA A 213 -13.89 14.31 -9.74
CA ALA A 213 -13.36 13.00 -10.08
C ALA A 213 -12.91 12.22 -8.84
N TYR A 214 -12.44 12.92 -7.79
CA TYR A 214 -12.10 12.28 -6.53
C TYR A 214 -13.35 11.66 -5.87
N GLU A 215 -13.19 10.43 -5.36
CA GLU A 215 -14.17 9.82 -4.47
C GLU A 215 -13.69 9.97 -3.02
N LEU A 216 -14.44 10.72 -2.22
CA LEU A 216 -14.14 10.89 -0.80
C LEU A 216 -14.56 9.63 -0.02
N VAL A 217 -13.78 9.29 1.00
CA VAL A 217 -14.02 8.09 1.83
C VAL A 217 -15.42 8.07 2.47
N TRP A 218 -16.03 9.25 2.67
CA TRP A 218 -17.32 9.39 3.33
C TRP A 218 -18.51 9.56 2.40
N ASP A 219 -18.33 9.60 1.08
CA ASP A 219 -19.44 9.88 0.15
C ASP A 219 -20.25 8.63 -0.22
N SER A 220 -19.65 7.43 -0.16
CA SER A 220 -20.28 6.16 -0.58
C SER A 220 -20.11 5.00 0.42
N LYS A 221 -20.77 3.85 0.18
CA LYS A 221 -20.47 2.56 0.85
C LYS A 221 -19.17 1.99 0.24
N ILE A 222 -18.06 2.68 0.47
CA ILE A 222 -16.79 2.46 -0.23
C ILE A 222 -16.15 1.10 0.09
N ASN A 223 -16.40 0.53 1.29
CA ASN A 223 -15.69 -0.65 1.79
C ASN A 223 -15.71 -1.83 0.82
N LYS A 224 -16.86 -2.21 0.26
CA LYS A 224 -16.91 -3.38 -0.62
C LYS A 224 -16.08 -3.17 -1.89
N GLY A 225 -16.19 -2.00 -2.53
CA GLY A 225 -15.41 -1.66 -3.72
C GLY A 225 -13.91 -1.55 -3.40
N TYR A 226 -13.55 -0.80 -2.36
CA TYR A 226 -12.18 -0.70 -1.87
C TYR A 226 -11.57 -2.07 -1.53
N LEU A 227 -12.27 -2.92 -0.78
CA LEU A 227 -11.80 -4.28 -0.44
C LEU A 227 -11.65 -5.17 -1.68
N SER A 228 -12.43 -4.92 -2.73
CA SER A 228 -12.28 -5.59 -4.02
C SER A 228 -10.98 -5.17 -4.70
N LEU A 229 -10.67 -3.87 -4.71
CA LEU A 229 -9.39 -3.36 -5.21
C LEU A 229 -8.21 -3.90 -4.39
N VAL A 230 -8.31 -3.90 -3.06
CA VAL A 230 -7.29 -4.49 -2.17
C VAL A 230 -7.07 -5.97 -2.51
N ALA A 231 -8.13 -6.75 -2.73
CA ALA A 231 -8.00 -8.15 -3.10
C ALA A 231 -7.32 -8.34 -4.47
N ILE A 232 -7.61 -7.46 -5.44
CA ILE A 232 -6.95 -7.42 -6.74
C ILE A 232 -5.46 -7.09 -6.58
N MET A 233 -5.11 -6.07 -5.80
CA MET A 233 -3.71 -5.73 -5.50
C MET A 233 -2.99 -6.91 -4.82
N GLN A 234 -3.65 -7.56 -3.86
CA GLN A 234 -3.10 -8.65 -3.07
C GLN A 234 -2.80 -9.90 -3.90
N LYS A 235 -3.38 -10.04 -5.10
CA LYS A 235 -3.01 -11.06 -6.11
C LYS A 235 -1.52 -11.02 -6.43
N PHE A 236 -0.94 -9.82 -6.48
CA PHE A 236 0.43 -9.60 -6.91
C PHE A 236 1.38 -9.30 -5.75
N VAL A 237 0.90 -8.59 -4.72
CA VAL A 237 1.73 -8.15 -3.58
C VAL A 237 2.29 -9.33 -2.78
N ASP A 238 3.61 -9.34 -2.56
CA ASP A 238 4.33 -10.38 -1.82
C ASP A 238 3.86 -10.47 -0.37
N GLN A 239 3.92 -9.33 0.33
CA GLN A 239 3.57 -9.19 1.74
C GLN A 239 2.07 -8.89 1.88
N ALA A 240 1.72 -7.89 2.69
CA ALA A 240 0.33 -7.52 2.97
C ALA A 240 0.07 -6.04 2.63
N ILE A 241 -1.17 -5.63 2.84
CA ILE A 241 -1.69 -4.30 2.55
C ILE A 241 -2.32 -3.76 3.83
N SER A 242 -1.99 -2.52 4.20
CA SER A 242 -2.59 -1.82 5.33
C SER A 242 -4.03 -1.36 5.02
N SER A 243 -4.91 -2.34 4.84
CA SER A 243 -6.28 -2.14 4.34
C SER A 243 -7.21 -1.61 5.42
N ASN A 244 -7.84 -0.46 5.19
CA ASN A 244 -8.75 0.13 6.16
C ASN A 244 -10.21 -0.24 5.89
N THR A 245 -11.05 -0.11 6.93
CA THR A 245 -12.51 -0.13 6.80
C THR A 245 -13.08 1.15 7.36
N ASN A 246 -14.07 1.74 6.70
CA ASN A 246 -14.58 3.08 7.01
C ASN A 246 -16.09 3.04 7.20
N TYR A 247 -16.58 3.66 8.27
CA TYR A 247 -18.01 3.70 8.59
C TYR A 247 -18.42 5.10 9.07
N ASP A 248 -19.47 5.65 8.47
CA ASP A 248 -20.10 6.89 8.94
C ASP A 248 -21.41 6.51 9.67
N PRO A 249 -21.45 6.58 11.02
CA PRO A 249 -22.63 6.19 11.79
C PRO A 249 -23.90 6.93 11.37
N ARG A 250 -23.77 8.18 10.88
CA ARG A 250 -24.89 9.04 10.44
C ARG A 250 -25.64 8.46 9.25
N LYS A 251 -25.03 7.53 8.50
CA LYS A 251 -25.65 6.83 7.37
C LYS A 251 -26.51 5.63 7.79
N TYR A 252 -26.60 5.32 9.08
CA TYR A 252 -27.32 4.16 9.59
C TYR A 252 -28.43 4.58 10.56
N ALA A 253 -29.48 3.75 10.64
CA ALA A 253 -30.60 3.99 11.53
C ALA A 253 -30.13 4.14 13.00
N GLY A 254 -30.54 5.23 13.64
CA GLY A 254 -30.17 5.52 15.04
C GLY A 254 -28.71 5.91 15.24
N ASN A 255 -28.00 6.36 14.20
CA ASN A 255 -26.59 6.75 14.23
C ASN A 255 -25.65 5.65 14.75
N LYS A 256 -25.97 4.39 14.43
CA LYS A 256 -25.24 3.20 14.91
C LYS A 256 -24.94 2.28 13.74
N VAL A 257 -23.66 1.98 13.56
CA VAL A 257 -23.21 1.00 12.56
C VAL A 257 -23.67 -0.39 13.00
N PRO A 258 -24.49 -1.11 12.21
CA PRO A 258 -24.92 -2.44 12.56
C PRO A 258 -23.74 -3.41 12.57
N LEU A 259 -23.62 -4.24 13.62
CA LEU A 259 -22.59 -5.30 13.70
C LEU A 259 -22.63 -6.21 12.46
N LYS A 260 -23.82 -6.45 11.91
CA LYS A 260 -24.01 -7.23 10.68
C LYS A 260 -23.22 -6.67 9.50
N GLU A 261 -23.19 -5.35 9.29
CA GLU A 261 -22.45 -4.74 8.17
C GLU A 261 -20.94 -4.95 8.38
N VAL A 262 -20.43 -4.73 9.60
CA VAL A 262 -19.00 -4.94 9.93
C VAL A 262 -18.59 -6.40 9.71
N LEU A 263 -19.43 -7.35 10.13
CA LEU A 263 -19.18 -8.78 9.92
C LEU A 263 -19.24 -9.16 8.43
N GLN A 264 -20.15 -8.56 7.66
CA GLN A 264 -20.22 -8.78 6.21
C GLN A 264 -18.96 -8.28 5.50
N ASP A 265 -18.45 -7.10 5.86
CA ASP A 265 -17.22 -6.55 5.29
C ASP A 265 -16.00 -7.42 5.67
N LEU A 266 -15.92 -7.89 6.92
CA LEU A 266 -14.88 -8.82 7.37
C LEU A 266 -14.92 -10.15 6.60
N MET A 267 -16.12 -10.75 6.47
CA MET A 267 -16.31 -11.99 5.72
C MET A 267 -16.00 -11.81 4.24
N TYR A 268 -16.33 -10.65 3.66
CA TYR A 268 -15.99 -10.32 2.28
C TYR A 268 -14.48 -10.21 2.09
N ALA A 269 -13.78 -9.47 2.96
CA ALA A 269 -12.33 -9.35 2.93
C ALA A 269 -11.64 -10.73 2.98
N TYR A 270 -12.09 -11.60 3.90
CA TYR A 270 -11.59 -12.97 4.01
C TYR A 270 -11.87 -13.77 2.74
N LYS A 271 -13.13 -13.76 2.26
CA LYS A 271 -13.55 -14.49 1.04
C LYS A 271 -12.69 -14.10 -0.17
N MET A 272 -12.36 -12.81 -0.31
CA MET A 272 -11.60 -12.30 -1.45
C MET A 272 -10.08 -12.44 -1.30
N GLY A 273 -9.59 -12.88 -0.14
CA GLY A 273 -8.16 -13.13 0.08
C GLY A 273 -7.36 -11.91 0.53
N VAL A 274 -8.02 -10.92 1.14
CA VAL A 274 -7.35 -9.83 1.84
C VAL A 274 -6.60 -10.41 3.04
N LYS A 275 -5.29 -10.18 3.12
CA LYS A 275 -4.45 -10.77 4.18
C LYS A 275 -4.62 -10.09 5.54
N THR A 276 -4.79 -8.77 5.56
CA THR A 276 -4.83 -7.95 6.78
C THR A 276 -5.81 -6.80 6.68
N LEU A 277 -6.50 -6.53 7.79
CA LEU A 277 -7.25 -5.29 8.03
C LEU A 277 -6.50 -4.48 9.08
N TYR A 278 -6.33 -3.19 8.83
CA TYR A 278 -5.50 -2.29 9.62
C TYR A 278 -6.33 -1.40 10.53
N TYR A 279 -6.79 -0.23 10.06
CA TYR A 279 -7.67 0.63 10.84
C TYR A 279 -9.15 0.39 10.54
N HIS A 280 -9.94 0.54 11.60
CA HIS A 280 -11.39 0.68 11.54
C HIS A 280 -11.73 2.14 11.84
N ASN A 281 -11.98 2.92 10.78
CA ASN A 281 -12.26 4.34 10.89
C ASN A 281 -13.76 4.55 11.07
N THR A 282 -14.14 5.25 12.14
CA THR A 282 -15.51 5.71 12.35
C THR A 282 -15.54 7.23 12.21
N ARG A 283 -16.43 7.77 11.37
CA ARG A 283 -16.57 9.22 11.23
C ARG A 283 -17.19 9.78 12.52
N ASP A 284 -16.44 10.63 13.20
CA ASP A 284 -16.82 11.28 14.46
C ASP A 284 -17.21 12.75 14.26
N GLY A 285 -17.12 13.27 13.03
CA GLY A 285 -17.36 14.68 12.71
C GLY A 285 -16.12 15.57 12.90
N SER A 286 -14.97 15.01 13.32
CA SER A 286 -13.74 15.79 13.44
C SER A 286 -13.24 16.27 12.06
N GLY A 287 -13.13 17.60 11.92
CA GLY A 287 -12.71 18.26 10.68
C GLY A 287 -13.83 18.86 9.81
N GLU A 288 -15.10 18.73 10.21
CA GLU A 288 -16.18 19.64 9.76
C GLU A 288 -16.07 20.91 10.62
N ASP A 289 -15.59 22.00 10.03
CA ASP A 289 -15.47 23.36 10.60
C ASP A 289 -14.87 23.46 12.01
N ILE A 290 -13.54 23.58 12.07
CA ILE A 290 -12.96 24.44 13.11
C ILE A 290 -13.26 25.87 12.63
N GLU A 291 -14.46 26.37 12.92
CA GLU A 291 -14.59 27.82 13.07
C GLU A 291 -13.51 28.22 14.08
N PRO A 292 -12.67 29.23 13.78
CA PRO A 292 -11.86 29.80 14.84
C PRO A 292 -12.87 30.18 15.93
N GLU A 293 -12.75 29.59 17.13
CA GLU A 293 -13.38 30.21 18.28
C GLU A 293 -12.87 31.65 18.27
N ASP A 294 -13.78 32.57 17.93
CA ASP A 294 -13.56 33.99 18.09
C ASP A 294 -13.11 34.13 19.55
N ASP A 295 -11.90 34.66 19.76
CA ASP A 295 -11.29 34.90 21.06
C ASP A 295 -12.18 35.88 21.83
N GLY A 296 -13.31 35.37 22.31
CA GLY A 296 -14.28 36.02 23.14
C GLY A 296 -13.71 36.08 24.53
N CYS A 297 -12.82 37.05 24.72
CA CYS A 297 -12.36 37.64 25.97
C CYS A 297 -13.28 37.30 27.16
N ALA A 298 -13.04 36.13 27.78
CA ALA A 298 -13.82 35.62 28.91
C ALA A 298 -12.93 34.92 29.95
N SER A 299 -11.71 35.41 30.14
CA SER A 299 -11.02 35.30 31.42
C SER A 299 -9.87 36.29 31.44
N GLY A 300 -10.02 37.36 32.23
CA GLY A 300 -8.99 38.38 32.40
C GLY A 300 -7.69 37.79 32.92
N ALA A 301 -6.73 37.62 32.02
CA ALA A 301 -5.30 37.52 32.33
C ALA A 301 -4.50 37.66 31.01
N CYS A 302 -4.27 38.90 30.56
CA CYS A 302 -3.22 39.16 29.58
C CYS A 302 -1.87 38.81 30.21
N LYS A 303 -1.12 37.91 29.58
CA LYS A 303 0.32 37.77 29.85
C LYS A 303 1.08 38.84 29.07
N LEU A 304 2.05 39.45 29.76
CA LEU A 304 3.01 40.44 29.27
C LEU A 304 3.75 39.99 28.01
#